data_AF-A0AAV7K3I6-F1
#
_entry.id   AF-A0AAV7K3I6-F1
#
_cell.length_a   1.000
_cell.length_b   1.000
_cell.length_c   1.000
_cell.angle_alpha   90.00
_cell.angle_beta   90.00
_cell.angle_gamma   90.00
#
_symmetry.space_group_name_H-M   'P 1'
#
loop_
_entity.id
_entity.type
_entity.pdbx_description
1 polymer ?
#
loop_
_entity_poly.entity_id
_entity_poly.type
_entity_poly.pdbx_seq_one_letter_code
_entity_poly.pdbx_strand_id
1 'polypeptide(L)'
;MPIDIWSFGCILAELLTGYPLLPGEDEGDQLALTMELFGTPPPLLTDNSKRTRTFFTSRGHPRYCSITQHPDGSVTYGSGRSRRGKIRGPPNSKDLVKAMGGCDDPVFIDFIRRCLAWDPNDRMTPPQALRHPWLRKRNNVKQIDGDLGGTKPLLTAKKGNFQGRKISEANASIVTNSSKTQMNSRPVLPKIVGR
;
A
#
# COMPACT_ATOMS: atom_id res chain seq x y z
N MET A 1 -8.28 -12.81 -20.48
CA MET A 1 -7.92 -11.45 -20.03
C MET A 1 -7.48 -11.37 -18.55
N PRO A 2 -6.55 -12.19 -18.02
CA PRO A 2 -6.18 -12.10 -16.59
C PRO A 2 -5.43 -10.82 -16.19
N ILE A 3 -4.82 -10.12 -17.15
CA ILE A 3 -4.12 -8.85 -16.89
C ILE A 3 -5.08 -7.71 -16.58
N ASP A 4 -6.26 -7.68 -17.23
CA ASP A 4 -7.26 -6.64 -16.98
C ASP A 4 -7.84 -6.75 -15.57
N ILE A 5 -7.99 -7.97 -15.07
CA ILE A 5 -8.43 -8.23 -13.68
C ILE A 5 -7.40 -7.74 -12.67
N TRP A 6 -6.11 -7.91 -12.96
CA TRP A 6 -5.04 -7.36 -12.13
C TRP A 6 -5.14 -5.83 -12.06
N SER A 7 -5.19 -5.19 -13.22
CA SER A 7 -5.35 -3.73 -13.34
C SER A 7 -6.60 -3.24 -12.61
N PHE A 8 -7.71 -3.95 -12.74
CA PHE A 8 -8.96 -3.64 -12.06
C PHE A 8 -8.81 -3.71 -10.53
N GLY A 9 -8.15 -4.74 -9.99
CA GLY A 9 -7.85 -4.85 -8.56
C GLY A 9 -7.03 -3.66 -8.05
N CYS A 10 -6.00 -3.24 -8.80
CA CYS A 10 -5.21 -2.06 -8.45
C CYS A 10 -6.05 -0.78 -8.45
N ILE A 11 -6.87 -0.56 -9.48
CA ILE A 11 -7.76 0.61 -9.60
C ILE A 11 -8.74 0.66 -8.43
N LEU A 12 -9.37 -0.47 -8.06
CA LEU A 12 -10.32 -0.49 -6.94
C LEU A 12 -9.65 -0.14 -5.61
N ALA A 13 -8.44 -0.63 -5.36
CA ALA A 13 -7.68 -0.29 -4.17
C ALA A 13 -7.28 1.21 -4.16
N GLU A 14 -6.93 1.76 -5.31
CA GLU A 14 -6.65 3.19 -5.47
C GLU A 14 -7.89 4.06 -5.26
N LEU A 15 -9.05 3.65 -5.79
CA LEU A 15 -10.32 4.34 -5.55
C LEU A 15 -10.72 4.33 -4.07
N LEU A 16 -10.41 3.27 -3.33
CA LEU A 16 -10.65 3.21 -1.88
C LEU A 16 -9.74 4.16 -1.10
N THR A 17 -8.46 4.22 -1.45
CA THR A 17 -7.44 4.89 -0.63
C THR A 17 -7.09 6.31 -1.09
N GLY A 18 -7.40 6.65 -2.35
CA GLY A 18 -6.96 7.87 -3.02
C GLY A 18 -5.50 7.85 -3.49
N TYR A 19 -4.78 6.73 -3.33
CA TYR A 19 -3.37 6.60 -3.72
C TYR A 19 -3.13 5.28 -4.47
N PRO A 20 -2.20 5.24 -5.44
CA PRO A 20 -1.91 4.00 -6.15
C PRO A 20 -1.43 2.90 -5.20
N LEU A 21 -2.01 1.70 -5.28
CA LEU A 21 -1.63 0.55 -4.45
C LEU A 21 -0.17 0.15 -4.66
N LEU A 22 0.29 0.22 -5.92
CA LEU A 22 1.62 -0.16 -6.38
C LEU A 22 2.26 1.00 -7.18
N PRO A 23 2.80 2.04 -6.51
CA PRO A 23 3.36 3.22 -7.17
C PRO A 23 4.82 3.00 -7.60
N GLY A 24 5.05 2.09 -8.57
CA GLY A 24 6.38 1.77 -9.08
C GLY A 24 6.97 2.84 -9.99
N GLU A 25 8.30 2.92 -10.00
CA GLU A 25 9.07 3.90 -10.79
C GLU A 25 9.54 3.38 -12.14
N ASP A 26 9.71 2.06 -12.22
CA ASP A 26 10.07 1.29 -13.39
C ASP A 26 9.57 -0.16 -13.21
N GLU A 27 9.82 -1.02 -14.20
CA GLU A 27 9.38 -2.42 -14.15
C GLU A 27 9.95 -3.20 -12.96
N GLY A 28 11.20 -2.92 -12.54
CA GLY A 28 11.85 -3.60 -11.43
C GLY A 28 11.25 -3.16 -10.10
N ASP A 29 11.04 -1.86 -9.93
CA ASP A 29 10.39 -1.29 -8.74
C ASP A 29 8.92 -1.71 -8.64
N GLN A 30 8.21 -1.83 -9.77
CA GLN A 30 6.84 -2.34 -9.81
C GLN A 30 6.77 -3.79 -9.31
N LEU A 31 7.71 -4.64 -9.74
CA LEU A 31 7.78 -6.03 -9.28
C LEU A 31 8.22 -6.11 -7.81
N ALA A 32 9.13 -5.23 -7.36
CA ALA A 32 9.54 -5.13 -5.96
C ALA A 32 8.35 -4.82 -5.04
N LEU A 33 7.53 -3.82 -5.38
CA LEU A 33 6.30 -3.48 -4.64
C LEU A 33 5.30 -4.64 -4.60
N THR A 34 5.18 -5.36 -5.72
CA THR A 34 4.31 -6.54 -5.81
C THR A 34 4.80 -7.63 -4.86
N MET A 35 6.11 -7.92 -4.85
CA MET A 35 6.69 -8.90 -3.93
C MET A 35 6.61 -8.47 -2.47
N GLU A 36 6.76 -7.17 -2.19
CA GLU A 36 6.62 -6.61 -0.84
C GLU A 36 5.23 -6.91 -0.25
N LEU A 37 4.17 -6.85 -1.07
CA LEU A 37 2.78 -7.14 -0.67
C LEU A 37 2.42 -8.63 -0.68
N PHE A 38 2.85 -9.38 -1.69
CA PHE A 38 2.33 -10.73 -1.99
C PHE A 38 3.37 -11.84 -1.90
N GLY A 39 4.57 -11.53 -1.40
CA GLY A 39 5.70 -12.46 -1.42
C GLY A 39 6.26 -12.69 -2.83
N THR A 40 7.25 -13.57 -2.94
CA THR A 40 7.83 -13.94 -4.25
C THR A 40 6.83 -14.72 -5.09
N PRO A 41 6.84 -14.56 -6.43
CA PRO A 41 6.02 -15.40 -7.31
C PRO A 41 6.35 -16.89 -7.11
N PRO A 42 5.37 -17.80 -7.33
CA PRO A 42 5.63 -19.23 -7.36
C PRO A 42 6.73 -19.63 -8.35
N PRO A 43 7.56 -20.65 -8.05
CA PRO A 43 8.67 -21.07 -8.90
C PRO A 43 8.26 -21.40 -10.34
N LEU A 44 7.10 -22.03 -10.53
CA LEU A 44 6.58 -22.36 -11.86
C LEU A 44 6.40 -21.12 -12.76
N LEU A 45 6.03 -19.97 -12.17
CA LEU A 45 5.92 -18.72 -12.93
C LEU A 45 7.28 -18.15 -13.28
N THR A 46 8.27 -18.26 -12.38
CA THR A 46 9.64 -17.79 -12.66
C THR A 46 10.33 -18.68 -13.68
N ASP A 47 10.10 -19.97 -13.67
CA ASP A 47 10.74 -20.92 -14.60
C ASP A 47 10.22 -20.74 -16.03
N ASN A 48 8.93 -20.45 -16.19
CA ASN A 48 8.30 -20.22 -17.49
C ASN A 48 8.45 -18.78 -18.02
N SER A 49 9.07 -17.88 -17.27
CA SER A 49 9.18 -16.46 -17.62
C SER A 49 10.50 -16.12 -18.32
N LYS A 50 10.43 -15.61 -19.56
CA LYS A 50 11.60 -15.27 -20.40
C LYS A 50 12.55 -14.23 -19.76
N ARG A 51 12.03 -13.36 -18.90
CA ARG A 51 12.77 -12.22 -18.29
C ARG A 51 13.12 -12.45 -16.82
N THR A 52 12.98 -13.67 -16.29
CA THR A 52 13.26 -13.96 -14.87
C THR A 52 14.64 -13.53 -14.43
N ARG A 53 15.67 -13.74 -15.26
CA ARG A 53 17.06 -13.38 -14.93
C ARG A 53 17.29 -11.87 -14.76
N THR A 54 16.39 -11.03 -15.29
CA THR A 54 16.41 -9.57 -15.09
C THR A 54 16.07 -9.19 -13.64
N PHE A 55 15.18 -9.95 -12.99
CA PHE A 55 14.64 -9.60 -11.67
C PHE A 55 15.09 -10.55 -10.55
N PHE A 56 15.51 -11.76 -10.91
CA PHE A 56 15.95 -12.79 -9.97
C PHE A 56 17.39 -13.21 -10.28
N THR A 57 18.12 -13.55 -9.23
CA THR A 57 19.44 -14.19 -9.32
C THR A 57 19.30 -15.61 -9.86
N SER A 58 20.42 -16.24 -10.25
CA SER A 58 20.44 -17.65 -10.64
C SER A 58 20.00 -18.61 -9.52
N ARG A 59 20.06 -18.15 -8.27
CA ARG A 59 19.61 -18.90 -7.08
C ARG A 59 18.14 -18.64 -6.73
N GLY A 60 17.39 -17.97 -7.60
CA GLY A 60 15.97 -17.65 -7.39
C GLY A 60 15.69 -16.48 -6.43
N HIS A 61 16.72 -15.83 -5.89
CA HIS A 61 16.52 -14.69 -4.99
C HIS A 61 16.17 -13.40 -5.75
N PRO A 62 15.24 -12.56 -5.25
CA PRO A 62 14.94 -11.24 -5.81
C PRO A 62 16.16 -10.32 -5.80
N ARG A 63 16.44 -9.65 -6.92
CA ARG A 63 17.60 -8.73 -7.05
C ARG A 63 17.42 -7.39 -6.35
N TYR A 64 16.18 -7.01 -6.02
CA TYR A 64 15.91 -5.73 -5.35
C TYR A 64 16.28 -5.76 -3.85
N CYS A 65 16.33 -6.94 -3.23
CA CYS A 65 16.65 -7.14 -1.83
C CYS A 65 18.17 -7.30 -1.61
N SER A 66 18.64 -6.88 -0.44
CA SER A 66 19.88 -7.42 0.10
C SER A 66 19.64 -8.84 0.62
N ILE A 67 20.67 -9.68 0.55
CA ILE A 67 20.61 -11.09 0.92
C ILE A 67 21.69 -11.35 1.97
N THR A 68 21.29 -11.86 3.12
CA THR A 68 22.21 -12.33 4.15
C THR A 68 22.03 -13.83 4.30
N GLN A 69 23.11 -14.58 4.11
CA GLN A 69 23.12 -16.04 4.30
C GLN A 69 23.70 -16.34 5.68
N HIS A 70 23.02 -17.20 6.42
CA HIS A 70 23.41 -17.60 7.76
C HIS A 70 24.22 -18.90 7.73
N PRO A 71 25.04 -19.19 8.75
CA PRO A 71 25.83 -20.42 8.83
C PRO A 71 24.99 -21.72 8.80
N ASP A 72 23.71 -21.64 9.20
CA ASP A 72 22.76 -22.76 9.16
C ASP A 72 22.15 -22.99 7.76
N GLY A 73 22.54 -22.19 6.76
CA GLY A 73 22.01 -22.23 5.39
C GLY A 73 20.72 -21.44 5.19
N SER A 74 20.15 -20.84 6.24
CA SER A 74 18.98 -19.97 6.11
C SER A 74 19.35 -18.64 5.42
N VAL A 75 18.35 -18.01 4.81
CA VAL A 75 18.51 -16.75 4.07
C VAL A 75 17.54 -15.71 4.63
N THR A 76 18.07 -14.54 4.97
CA THR A 76 17.26 -13.37 5.31
C THR A 76 17.35 -12.31 4.22
N TYR A 77 16.21 -11.70 3.94
CA TYR A 77 16.09 -10.62 2.96
C TYR A 77 16.01 -9.27 3.69
N GLY A 78 16.87 -8.35 3.28
CA GLY A 78 16.79 -6.96 3.71
C GLY A 78 16.06 -6.08 2.69
N SER A 79 15.80 -4.84 3.10
CA SER A 79 15.11 -3.85 2.26
C SER A 79 15.96 -3.40 1.07
N GLY A 80 15.29 -3.17 -0.05
CA GLY A 80 15.84 -2.53 -1.25
C GLY A 80 15.58 -1.03 -1.31
N ARG A 81 16.11 -0.39 -2.36
CA ARG A 81 15.82 1.01 -2.70
C ARG A 81 15.45 1.15 -4.17
N SER A 82 14.36 1.88 -4.43
CA SER A 82 14.02 2.37 -5.77
C SER A 82 15.06 3.37 -6.29
N ARG A 83 14.96 3.75 -7.58
CA ARG A 83 15.84 4.74 -8.20
C ARG A 83 15.80 6.10 -7.51
N ARG A 84 14.64 6.54 -7.03
CA ARG A 84 14.49 7.79 -6.26
C ARG A 84 14.75 7.62 -4.75
N GLY A 85 15.31 6.49 -4.32
CA GLY A 85 15.71 6.26 -2.93
C GLY A 85 14.59 5.81 -1.99
N LYS A 86 13.37 5.58 -2.47
CA LYS A 86 12.27 5.01 -1.65
C LYS A 86 12.63 3.59 -1.20
N ILE A 87 12.43 3.30 0.08
CA ILE A 87 12.65 1.97 0.66
C ILE A 87 11.56 1.00 0.15
N ARG A 88 11.98 -0.23 -0.15
CA ARG A 88 11.11 -1.38 -0.44
C ARG A 88 11.42 -2.48 0.55
N GLY A 89 10.46 -2.90 1.35
CA GLY A 89 10.64 -3.99 2.30
C GLY A 89 10.90 -5.34 1.61
N PRO A 90 11.35 -6.36 2.36
CA PRO A 90 11.52 -7.71 1.83
C PRO A 90 10.18 -8.31 1.37
N PRO A 91 10.19 -9.44 0.65
CA PRO A 91 8.96 -10.06 0.19
C PRO A 91 8.00 -10.37 1.35
N ASN A 92 6.70 -10.13 1.15
CA ASN A 92 5.64 -10.34 2.14
C ASN A 92 5.80 -9.53 3.44
N SER A 93 6.56 -8.43 3.40
CA SER A 93 6.77 -7.56 4.56
C SER A 93 5.69 -6.49 4.74
N LYS A 94 4.91 -6.20 3.70
CA LYS A 94 3.84 -5.20 3.73
C LYS A 94 2.48 -5.88 3.72
N ASP A 95 1.70 -5.64 4.77
CA ASP A 95 0.35 -6.15 4.87
C ASP A 95 -0.61 -5.44 3.88
N LEU A 96 -1.42 -6.22 3.17
CA LEU A 96 -2.37 -5.73 2.17
C LEU A 96 -3.47 -4.86 2.81
N VAL A 97 -3.99 -5.23 3.98
CA VAL A 97 -5.06 -4.46 4.64
C VAL A 97 -4.54 -3.08 5.04
N LYS A 98 -3.33 -3.02 5.60
CA LYS A 98 -2.64 -1.77 5.90
C LYS A 98 -2.37 -0.95 4.63
N ALA A 99 -2.00 -1.60 3.52
CA ALA A 99 -1.81 -0.94 2.23
C ALA A 99 -3.11 -0.36 1.66
N MET A 100 -4.25 -0.96 1.99
CA MET A 100 -5.60 -0.49 1.64
C MET A 100 -6.22 0.43 2.72
N GLY A 101 -5.39 1.15 3.47
CA GLY A 101 -5.85 2.14 4.45
C GLY A 101 -6.51 1.55 5.71
N GLY A 102 -6.26 0.28 6.03
CA GLY A 102 -6.87 -0.39 7.18
C GLY A 102 -8.31 -0.84 6.95
N CYS A 103 -8.69 -1.07 5.69
CA CYS A 103 -10.01 -1.61 5.32
C CYS A 103 -10.38 -2.84 6.15
N ASP A 104 -11.59 -2.87 6.68
CA ASP A 104 -12.10 -3.93 7.55
C ASP A 104 -13.24 -4.74 6.90
N ASP A 105 -13.57 -4.50 5.62
CA ASP A 105 -14.54 -5.30 4.85
C ASP A 105 -13.87 -6.59 4.36
N PRO A 106 -14.10 -7.76 5.00
CA PRO A 106 -13.44 -9.01 4.64
C PRO A 106 -13.83 -9.48 3.24
N VAL A 107 -15.01 -9.10 2.75
CA VAL A 107 -15.51 -9.51 1.44
C VAL A 107 -14.86 -8.69 0.34
N PHE A 108 -14.62 -7.41 0.57
CA PHE A 108 -13.83 -6.59 -0.33
C PHE A 108 -12.35 -7.04 -0.36
N ILE A 109 -11.75 -7.31 0.80
CA ILE A 109 -10.37 -7.80 0.88
C ILE A 109 -10.22 -9.11 0.11
N ASP A 110 -11.15 -10.06 0.25
CA ASP A 110 -11.15 -11.31 -0.52
C ASP A 110 -11.25 -11.04 -2.02
N PHE A 111 -12.13 -10.12 -2.44
CA PHE A 111 -12.25 -9.72 -3.84
C PHE A 111 -10.93 -9.21 -4.42
N ILE A 112 -10.26 -8.29 -3.72
CA ILE A 112 -8.97 -7.72 -4.15
C ILE A 112 -7.88 -8.80 -4.20
N ARG A 113 -7.80 -9.68 -3.19
CA ARG A 113 -6.83 -10.79 -3.18
C ARG A 113 -7.00 -11.70 -4.40
N ARG A 114 -8.23 -12.02 -4.79
CA ARG A 114 -8.51 -12.86 -5.97
C ARG A 114 -8.23 -12.14 -7.29
N CYS A 115 -8.31 -10.81 -7.34
CA CYS A 115 -7.89 -10.05 -8.51
C CYS A 115 -6.36 -10.02 -8.67
N LEU A 116 -5.64 -9.96 -7.55
CA LEU A 116 -4.19 -9.75 -7.49
C LEU A 116 -3.39 -11.05 -7.24
N ALA A 117 -3.96 -12.20 -7.59
CA ALA A 117 -3.23 -13.47 -7.53
C ALA A 117 -2.06 -13.49 -8.52
N TRP A 118 -0.92 -14.05 -8.11
CA TRP A 118 0.27 -14.16 -8.96
C TRP A 118 -0.01 -14.93 -10.25
N ASP A 119 -0.53 -16.16 -10.12
CA ASP A 119 -0.86 -17.00 -11.27
C ASP A 119 -2.07 -16.42 -12.02
N PRO A 120 -1.95 -16.12 -13.33
CA PRO A 120 -3.07 -15.68 -14.15
C PRO A 120 -4.28 -16.61 -14.14
N ASN A 121 -4.08 -17.91 -13.94
CA ASN A 121 -5.14 -18.91 -13.92
C ASN A 121 -5.91 -18.94 -12.60
N ASP A 122 -5.26 -18.54 -11.51
CA ASP A 122 -5.88 -18.42 -10.18
C ASP A 122 -6.64 -17.11 -10.02
N ARG A 123 -6.41 -16.13 -10.91
CA ARG A 123 -7.12 -14.86 -10.87
C ARG A 123 -8.59 -15.04 -11.21
N MET A 124 -9.42 -14.35 -10.44
CA MET A 124 -10.85 -14.30 -10.67
C MET A 124 -11.18 -13.78 -12.07
N THR A 125 -11.97 -14.52 -12.83
CA THR A 125 -12.45 -14.08 -14.14
C THR A 125 -13.57 -13.03 -13.99
N PRO A 126 -13.86 -12.20 -15.01
CA PRO A 126 -14.96 -11.22 -14.92
C PRO A 126 -16.33 -11.85 -14.57
N PRO A 127 -16.75 -13.00 -15.16
CA PRO A 127 -17.99 -13.65 -14.75
C PRO A 127 -17.98 -14.16 -13.30
N GLN A 128 -16.82 -14.55 -12.76
CA GLN A 128 -16.69 -14.90 -11.35
C GLN A 128 -16.77 -13.64 -10.46
N ALA A 129 -16.14 -12.54 -10.88
CA ALA A 129 -16.17 -11.25 -10.19
C ALA A 129 -17.61 -10.74 -10.02
N LEU A 130 -18.42 -10.75 -11.10
CA LEU A 130 -19.83 -10.34 -11.05
C LEU A 130 -20.68 -11.18 -10.08
N ARG A 131 -20.29 -12.44 -9.84
CA ARG A 131 -20.96 -13.34 -8.90
C ARG A 131 -20.39 -13.25 -7.48
N HIS A 132 -19.25 -12.57 -7.30
CA HIS A 132 -18.59 -12.47 -6.01
C HIS A 132 -19.48 -11.77 -4.99
N PRO A 133 -19.51 -12.20 -3.71
CA PRO A 133 -20.40 -11.63 -2.71
C PRO A 133 -20.27 -10.11 -2.53
N TRP A 134 -19.08 -9.53 -2.76
CA TRP A 134 -18.85 -8.08 -2.70
C TRP A 134 -19.70 -7.30 -3.71
N LEU A 135 -19.71 -7.71 -4.98
CA LEU A 135 -20.56 -7.07 -6.01
C LEU A 135 -22.02 -7.50 -5.88
N ARG A 136 -22.27 -8.79 -5.60
CA ARG A 136 -23.63 -9.32 -5.51
C ARG A 136 -24.45 -8.71 -4.37
N LYS A 137 -23.85 -8.48 -3.19
CA LYS A 137 -24.56 -7.88 -2.04
C LYS A 137 -24.94 -6.41 -2.31
N ARG A 138 -24.14 -5.66 -3.10
CA ARG A 138 -24.45 -4.27 -3.47
C ARG A 138 -25.60 -4.16 -4.48
N ASN A 139 -25.78 -5.18 -5.32
CA ASN A 139 -26.91 -5.21 -6.27
C ASN A 139 -28.27 -5.47 -5.60
N ASN A 140 -28.29 -5.77 -4.29
CA ASN A 140 -29.53 -5.88 -3.50
C ASN A 140 -29.93 -4.57 -2.81
N VAL A 141 -29.33 -3.43 -3.18
CA VAL A 141 -30.00 -2.14 -2.96
C VAL A 141 -31.31 -2.24 -3.73
N LYS A 142 -32.42 -2.37 -2.99
CA LYS A 142 -33.77 -2.62 -3.50
C LYS A 142 -33.99 -1.85 -4.80
N GLN A 143 -34.36 -2.55 -5.87
CA GLN A 143 -35.11 -1.93 -6.94
C GLN A 143 -36.27 -1.19 -6.27
N ILE A 144 -36.20 0.14 -6.29
CA ILE A 144 -37.38 0.98 -6.11
C ILE A 144 -38.18 0.75 -7.37
N ASP A 145 -39.04 -0.26 -7.32
CA ASP A 145 -40.05 -0.50 -8.33
C ASP A 145 -40.87 0.79 -8.43
N GLY A 146 -40.79 1.43 -9.60
CA GLY A 146 -41.65 2.54 -9.95
C GLY A 146 -43.06 2.02 -10.12
N ASP A 147 -43.88 2.18 -9.07
CA ASP A 147 -45.32 2.20 -9.21
C ASP A 147 -45.85 3.60 -8.83
N LEU A 148 -46.59 4.18 -9.75
CA LEU A 148 -47.18 5.52 -9.68
C LEU A 148 -48.38 5.49 -8.72
N GLY A 149 -48.14 5.73 -7.43
CA GLY A 149 -49.19 5.91 -6.43
C GLY A 149 -48.74 6.90 -5.36
N GLY A 150 -49.17 8.15 -5.47
CA GLY A 150 -48.63 9.26 -4.72
C GLY A 150 -48.72 9.14 -3.19
N THR A 151 -47.61 9.43 -2.51
CA THR A 151 -47.56 10.26 -1.29
C THR A 151 -46.13 10.82 -1.14
N LYS A 152 -46.05 12.07 -0.65
CA LYS A 152 -44.84 12.90 -0.62
C LYS A 152 -43.73 12.30 0.26
N PRO A 153 -42.44 12.36 -0.12
CA PRO A 153 -41.36 12.00 0.79
C PRO A 153 -41.12 13.12 1.82
N LEU A 154 -41.32 12.79 3.10
CA LEU A 154 -40.92 13.60 4.24
C LEU A 154 -39.40 13.49 4.42
N LEU A 155 -38.67 14.49 3.93
CA LEU A 155 -37.28 14.73 4.31
C LEU A 155 -37.25 15.21 5.77
N THR A 156 -36.90 14.32 6.71
CA THR A 156 -36.37 14.75 8.01
C THR A 156 -34.85 14.67 7.96
N ALA A 157 -34.22 15.80 7.65
CA ALA A 157 -32.80 15.99 7.80
C ALA A 157 -32.47 16.06 9.30
N LYS A 158 -31.73 15.06 9.82
CA LYS A 158 -31.02 15.25 11.08
C LYS A 158 -29.92 16.29 10.85
N LYS A 159 -30.06 17.47 11.45
CA LYS A 159 -29.02 18.49 11.55
C LYS A 159 -27.82 17.91 12.30
N GLY A 160 -26.81 17.47 11.57
CA GLY A 160 -25.45 17.30 12.09
C GLY A 160 -24.72 18.64 11.99
N ASN A 161 -24.26 19.14 13.12
CA ASN A 161 -23.57 20.42 13.25
C ASN A 161 -22.18 20.34 12.59
N PHE A 162 -22.00 20.96 11.44
CA PHE A 162 -20.69 21.10 10.78
C PHE A 162 -20.35 22.59 10.72
N GLN A 163 -19.59 23.07 11.71
CA GLN A 163 -18.99 24.41 11.66
C GLN A 163 -17.82 24.36 10.68
N GLY A 164 -18.01 25.03 9.54
CA GLY A 164 -17.00 25.23 8.52
C GLY A 164 -15.80 25.99 9.09
N ARG A 165 -14.60 25.45 8.89
CA ARG A 165 -13.37 26.23 8.98
C ARG A 165 -13.15 26.94 7.65
N LYS A 166 -13.14 28.27 7.73
CA LYS A 166 -12.71 29.18 6.67
C LYS A 166 -11.27 28.84 6.25
N ILE A 167 -11.05 28.87 4.94
CA ILE A 167 -9.74 29.01 4.33
C ILE A 167 -9.41 30.51 4.34
N SER A 168 -8.25 30.87 4.87
CA SER A 168 -7.66 32.20 4.68
C SER A 168 -6.20 32.04 4.28
N GLU A 169 -5.89 32.52 3.07
CA GLU A 169 -4.54 32.81 2.62
C GLU A 169 -3.99 34.04 3.37
N ALA A 170 -2.72 34.00 3.79
CA ALA A 170 -1.82 35.15 3.82
C ALA A 170 -0.39 34.76 4.27
N ASN A 171 0.53 34.88 3.31
CA ASN A 171 1.85 35.51 3.33
C ASN A 171 2.88 35.29 4.46
N ALA A 172 4.10 35.06 3.97
CA ALA A 172 5.38 35.09 4.65
C ALA A 172 5.68 36.42 5.36
N SER A 173 6.42 36.35 6.47
CA SER A 173 7.48 37.30 6.86
C SER A 173 8.36 36.76 7.98
N ILE A 174 9.66 36.89 7.76
CA ILE A 174 10.79 36.79 8.70
C ILE A 174 10.66 37.87 9.77
N VAL A 175 10.93 37.60 11.06
CA VAL A 175 11.69 38.47 12.01
C VAL A 175 12.09 37.66 13.26
N THR A 176 13.33 37.92 13.69
CA THR A 176 14.13 37.46 14.83
C THR A 176 13.63 37.89 16.22
N ASN A 177 14.00 37.13 17.27
CA ASN A 177 14.59 37.58 18.56
C ASN A 177 14.56 36.39 19.55
N SER A 178 15.68 35.82 19.99
CA SER A 178 16.61 36.32 21.02
C SER A 178 15.94 36.65 22.36
N SER A 179 16.21 35.83 23.39
CA SER A 179 16.30 36.25 24.78
C SER A 179 17.13 35.24 25.59
N LYS A 180 18.23 35.75 26.16
CA LYS A 180 19.15 35.12 27.10
C LYS A 180 18.61 35.24 28.53
N THR A 181 18.92 34.25 29.38
CA THR A 181 19.37 34.42 30.79
C THR A 181 20.18 33.16 31.17
N GLN A 182 21.53 33.16 31.22
CA GLN A 182 22.44 33.34 32.39
C GLN A 182 22.04 32.57 33.66
N MET A 183 22.91 32.02 34.51
CA MET A 183 24.34 31.62 34.56
C MET A 183 24.52 30.88 35.91
N ASN A 184 25.51 29.98 36.00
CA ASN A 184 26.29 29.54 37.19
C ASN A 184 26.60 28.04 37.09
N SER A 185 27.74 27.49 37.47
CA SER A 185 29.08 27.96 37.82
C SER A 185 29.95 26.68 37.88
N ARG A 186 31.24 26.78 37.56
CA ARG A 186 32.19 25.64 37.49
C ARG A 186 32.44 25.00 38.86
N PRO A 187 33.00 23.79 38.89
CA PRO A 187 34.38 23.70 39.36
C PRO A 187 35.33 22.91 38.44
N VAL A 188 36.62 23.16 38.67
CA VAL A 188 37.81 22.72 37.94
C VAL A 188 38.46 21.52 38.65
N LEU A 189 39.19 20.68 37.90
CA LEU A 189 40.45 19.93 38.21
C LEU A 189 40.39 18.43 37.83
N PRO A 190 41.54 17.73 37.65
CA PRO A 190 42.81 18.12 37.02
C PRO A 190 43.26 17.14 35.91
N LYS A 191 44.27 17.55 35.11
CA LYS A 191 45.00 16.67 34.19
C LYS A 191 45.93 15.74 34.98
N ILE A 192 45.92 14.45 34.64
CA ILE A 192 46.97 13.49 34.99
C ILE A 192 47.54 12.89 33.69
N VAL A 193 48.86 12.88 33.63
CA VAL A 193 49.77 12.41 32.58
C VAL A 193 49.82 10.89 32.53
N GLY A 194 50.05 10.27 31.37
CA GLY A 194 50.48 8.87 31.33
C GLY A 194 50.62 8.21 29.96
N ARG A 195 51.85 8.31 29.41
CA ARG A 195 52.51 7.49 28.36
C ARG A 195 52.03 7.61 26.92
#